data_AF-A0A4Q2ZI41-F1
#
_entry.id   AF-A0A4Q2ZI41-F1
#
_cell.length_a   1.000
_cell.length_b   1.000
_cell.length_c   1.000
_cell.angle_alpha   90.00
_cell.angle_beta   90.00
_cell.angle_gamma   90.00
#
_symmetry.space_group_name_H-M   'P 1'
#
loop_
_entity.id
_entity.type
_entity.pdbx_description
1 polymer ?
#
loop_
_entity_poly.entity_id
_entity_poly.type
_entity_poly.pdbx_seq_one_letter_code
_entity_poly.pdbx_strand_id
1 'polypeptide(L)'
;MKTRNPACRIVTGLASLALLAVATADVTLKGTIGNTTIDDTVVIAPNTSCILNGTVIKGNLLISNGAKLVSNGASIDGNVQSEGGALIELNDETRVGGDVQGKATRSILVRSGTRVSGNVQLQEANTPKNVHALLVQDATVEGDVQAEKSSGQLKALGNSIGGNLQFVENKTGNYAIDDNAIGGDLQFFKNRGQGVITRNRVGGNLQGDENTPLPQVGDNIVEGDTEIASIPVGSPGPGSGDPGTPPPAGDPKGNIGPITIDDDFTVAASTTRTLKGTSVTGNVIVEAGATVVAIGARIEGNIQASQGATVDLKGKTRVIGNVQGIGTRSILLRGNIRVDGSVQLQEANASGRTPALLVQGSSVGGNIQAEKGSGILRVNGTTVGGNLQFVENLAGPYTVSGNTITGDLQFFKNQGSGSITGNRVGGNLQSKENSPAPKVKGNRVQGNLELE
;
A
#
# COMPACT_ATOMS: atom_id res chain seq x y z
N MET A 1 30.43 -23.51 0.81
CA MET A 1 29.19 -24.29 0.68
C MET A 1 28.05 -23.31 0.48
N LYS A 2 27.38 -23.34 -0.67
CA LYS A 2 26.21 -22.49 -0.98
C LYS A 2 24.99 -23.08 -0.26
N THR A 3 24.51 -22.42 0.79
CA THR A 3 23.22 -22.77 1.41
C THR A 3 22.10 -22.17 0.58
N ARG A 4 21.32 -23.04 -0.06
CA ARG A 4 20.08 -22.71 -0.77
C ARG A 4 19.02 -22.33 0.27
N ASN A 5 18.39 -21.17 0.13
CA ASN A 5 17.13 -20.85 0.84
C ASN A 5 16.06 -21.87 0.40
N PRO A 6 15.30 -22.48 1.32
CA PRO A 6 14.22 -23.39 0.96
C PRO A 6 13.04 -22.57 0.42
N ALA A 7 12.62 -22.94 -0.79
CA ALA A 7 11.42 -22.55 -1.53
C ALA A 7 10.28 -21.90 -0.73
N CYS A 8 9.98 -20.64 -1.06
CA CYS A 8 8.63 -20.08 -1.01
C CYS A 8 7.72 -20.97 -1.88
N ARG A 9 6.86 -21.78 -1.25
CA ARG A 9 5.89 -22.63 -1.95
C ARG A 9 4.73 -21.75 -2.38
N ILE A 10 4.76 -21.31 -3.64
CA ILE A 10 3.65 -20.68 -4.34
C ILE A 10 2.45 -21.64 -4.30
N VAL A 11 1.45 -21.36 -3.47
CA VAL A 11 0.12 -21.96 -3.59
C VAL A 11 -0.67 -21.08 -4.54
N THR A 12 -0.45 -21.25 -5.85
CA THR A 12 -1.40 -20.76 -6.86
C THR A 12 -2.62 -21.66 -6.78
N GLY A 13 -3.50 -21.41 -5.81
CA GLY A 13 -4.84 -21.96 -5.80
C GLY A 13 -5.62 -21.32 -6.95
N LEU A 14 -5.41 -21.79 -8.18
CA LEU A 14 -6.31 -21.47 -9.29
C LEU A 14 -7.68 -22.05 -8.93
N ALA A 15 -8.58 -21.20 -8.44
CA ALA A 15 -10.01 -21.49 -8.49
C ALA A 15 -10.37 -21.56 -9.98
N SER A 16 -10.36 -22.79 -10.50
CA SER A 16 -10.68 -23.07 -11.89
C SER A 16 -12.14 -22.67 -12.09
N LEU A 17 -12.37 -21.73 -13.00
CA LEU A 17 -13.71 -21.33 -13.43
C LEU A 17 -14.43 -22.61 -13.91
N ALA A 18 -15.38 -23.11 -13.11
CA ALA A 18 -16.21 -24.21 -13.55
C ALA A 18 -17.07 -23.68 -14.71
N LEU A 19 -16.72 -24.05 -15.95
CA LEU A 19 -17.63 -23.93 -17.07
C LEU A 19 -18.83 -24.83 -16.75
N LEU A 20 -19.88 -24.26 -16.19
CA LEU A 20 -21.17 -24.89 -16.18
C LEU A 20 -21.68 -24.86 -17.63
N ALA A 21 -22.09 -26.02 -18.12
CA ALA A 21 -22.75 -26.15 -19.41
C ALA A 21 -23.85 -25.08 -19.51
N VAL A 22 -23.90 -24.37 -20.63
CA VAL A 22 -24.94 -23.37 -20.92
C VAL A 22 -26.28 -24.07 -20.77
N ALA A 23 -26.93 -23.89 -19.61
CA ALA A 23 -28.32 -24.24 -19.45
C ALA A 23 -29.09 -23.42 -20.48
N THR A 24 -29.98 -24.07 -21.23
CA THR A 24 -30.90 -23.38 -22.11
C THR A 24 -31.65 -22.34 -21.29
N ALA A 25 -31.61 -21.08 -21.69
CA ALA A 25 -32.32 -20.02 -20.99
C ALA A 25 -33.83 -20.27 -21.03
N ASP A 26 -34.50 -20.11 -19.89
CA ASP A 26 -35.96 -20.10 -19.84
C ASP A 26 -36.50 -18.72 -20.23
N VAL A 27 -35.75 -17.65 -19.94
CA VAL A 27 -36.14 -16.26 -20.22
C VAL A 27 -35.01 -15.48 -20.89
N THR A 28 -35.28 -14.80 -22.00
CA THR A 28 -34.32 -13.88 -22.67
C THR A 28 -34.75 -12.43 -22.51
N LEU A 29 -33.87 -11.58 -21.97
CA LEU A 29 -34.15 -10.16 -21.70
C LEU A 29 -33.34 -9.20 -22.59
N LYS A 30 -33.93 -8.03 -22.84
CA LYS A 30 -33.33 -6.84 -23.47
C LYS A 30 -34.11 -5.60 -23.03
N GLY A 31 -33.47 -4.42 -23.11
CA GLY A 31 -34.09 -3.17 -22.71
C GLY A 31 -34.23 -3.04 -21.19
N THR A 32 -35.12 -2.16 -20.73
CA THR A 32 -35.30 -1.89 -19.31
C THR A 32 -36.39 -2.76 -18.72
N ILE A 33 -36.08 -3.43 -17.62
CA ILE A 33 -36.97 -4.26 -16.83
C ILE A 33 -37.16 -3.57 -15.48
N GLY A 34 -38.42 -3.37 -15.09
CA GLY A 34 -38.75 -2.75 -13.82
C GLY A 34 -38.74 -3.74 -12.65
N ASN A 35 -39.37 -3.34 -11.56
CA ASN A 35 -39.56 -4.18 -10.38
C ASN A 35 -40.58 -5.30 -10.69
N THR A 36 -40.06 -6.42 -11.19
CA THR A 36 -40.80 -7.65 -11.45
C THR A 36 -39.98 -8.83 -10.95
N THR A 37 -40.65 -9.94 -10.66
CA THR A 37 -39.98 -11.21 -10.32
C THR A 37 -39.93 -12.12 -11.54
N ILE A 38 -38.79 -12.74 -11.78
CA ILE A 38 -38.55 -13.76 -12.79
C ILE A 38 -38.06 -15.00 -12.06
N ASP A 39 -38.88 -16.05 -12.05
CA ASP A 39 -38.61 -17.28 -11.30
C ASP A 39 -37.87 -18.33 -12.14
N ASP A 40 -36.78 -17.91 -12.80
CA ASP A 40 -36.11 -18.71 -13.82
C ASP A 40 -34.67 -18.24 -14.05
N THR A 41 -33.91 -19.01 -14.83
CA THR A 41 -32.62 -18.56 -15.39
C THR A 41 -32.84 -17.60 -16.55
N VAL A 42 -32.15 -16.47 -16.49
CA VAL A 42 -32.26 -15.37 -17.45
C VAL A 42 -31.02 -15.30 -18.33
N VAL A 43 -31.20 -15.11 -19.64
CA VAL A 43 -30.14 -14.73 -20.58
C VAL A 43 -30.34 -13.29 -21.06
N ILE A 44 -29.27 -12.49 -21.05
CA ILE A 44 -29.21 -11.22 -21.79
C ILE A 44 -28.76 -11.50 -23.21
N ALA A 45 -29.55 -11.09 -24.19
CA ALA A 45 -29.33 -11.43 -25.59
C ALA A 45 -28.01 -10.84 -26.15
N PRO A 46 -27.32 -11.53 -27.08
CA PRO A 46 -26.05 -11.07 -27.64
C PRO A 46 -26.11 -9.65 -28.21
N ASN A 47 -25.07 -8.86 -27.97
CA ASN A 47 -24.95 -7.46 -28.45
C ASN A 47 -26.11 -6.52 -28.06
N THR A 48 -26.90 -6.88 -27.04
CA THR A 48 -27.97 -6.02 -26.52
C THR A 48 -27.61 -5.43 -25.16
N SER A 49 -28.33 -4.39 -24.76
CA SER A 49 -28.27 -3.86 -23.39
C SER A 49 -29.53 -4.23 -22.64
N CYS A 50 -29.39 -4.62 -21.37
CA CYS A 50 -30.48 -4.79 -20.44
C CYS A 50 -30.21 -4.00 -19.16
N ILE A 51 -31.25 -3.30 -18.67
CA ILE A 51 -31.23 -2.57 -17.41
C ILE A 51 -32.25 -3.22 -16.48
N LEU A 52 -31.83 -3.63 -15.29
CA LEU A 52 -32.70 -4.17 -14.24
C LEU A 52 -32.89 -3.10 -13.16
N ASN A 53 -34.12 -2.65 -12.93
CA ASN A 53 -34.43 -1.63 -11.92
C ASN A 53 -35.32 -2.26 -10.84
N GLY A 54 -34.71 -2.69 -9.74
CA GLY A 54 -35.42 -3.37 -8.65
C GLY A 54 -35.97 -4.76 -9.04
N THR A 55 -35.48 -5.35 -10.13
CA THR A 55 -35.93 -6.67 -10.59
C THR A 55 -35.48 -7.78 -9.64
N VAL A 56 -36.29 -8.81 -9.45
CA VAL A 56 -35.94 -10.02 -8.69
C VAL A 56 -35.78 -11.19 -9.67
N ILE A 57 -34.65 -11.88 -9.62
CA ILE A 57 -34.35 -13.07 -10.43
C ILE A 57 -34.05 -14.22 -9.48
N LYS A 58 -34.82 -15.31 -9.56
CA LYS A 58 -34.64 -16.49 -8.71
C LYS A 58 -33.58 -17.47 -9.22
N GLY A 59 -33.30 -17.42 -10.52
CA GLY A 59 -32.25 -18.22 -11.14
C GLY A 59 -30.93 -17.48 -11.34
N ASN A 60 -30.15 -17.99 -12.28
CA ASN A 60 -28.90 -17.36 -12.72
C ASN A 60 -29.17 -16.29 -13.77
N LEU A 61 -28.22 -15.37 -13.93
CA LEU A 61 -28.20 -14.38 -15.00
C LEU A 61 -26.98 -14.62 -15.89
N LEU A 62 -27.24 -14.94 -17.16
CA LEU A 62 -26.25 -15.28 -18.16
C LEU A 62 -26.13 -14.14 -19.18
N ILE A 63 -24.96 -13.53 -19.30
CA ILE A 63 -24.69 -12.43 -20.22
C ILE A 63 -24.01 -12.98 -21.46
N SER A 64 -24.68 -12.89 -22.60
CA SER A 64 -24.15 -13.36 -23.88
C SER A 64 -23.03 -12.46 -24.41
N ASN A 65 -22.29 -12.96 -25.40
CA ASN A 65 -21.24 -12.21 -26.09
C ASN A 65 -21.72 -10.81 -26.55
N GLY A 66 -20.91 -9.79 -26.24
CA GLY A 66 -21.16 -8.39 -26.57
C GLY A 66 -22.33 -7.73 -25.81
N ALA A 67 -23.05 -8.47 -24.97
CA ALA A 67 -24.19 -7.94 -24.24
C ALA A 67 -23.75 -7.08 -23.04
N LYS A 68 -24.64 -6.19 -22.61
CA LYS A 68 -24.43 -5.28 -21.48
C LYS A 68 -25.55 -5.47 -20.47
N LEU A 69 -25.18 -5.65 -19.21
CA LEU A 69 -26.08 -5.59 -18.07
C LEU A 69 -25.77 -4.35 -17.24
N VAL A 70 -26.81 -3.63 -16.86
CA VAL A 70 -26.79 -2.67 -15.76
C VAL A 70 -27.87 -3.07 -14.76
N SER A 71 -27.53 -3.20 -13.49
CA SER A 71 -28.45 -3.52 -12.41
C SER A 71 -28.47 -2.39 -11.39
N ASN A 72 -29.65 -1.87 -11.08
CA ASN A 72 -29.87 -0.84 -10.06
C ASN A 72 -30.84 -1.41 -9.03
N GLY A 73 -30.31 -1.84 -7.89
CA GLY A 73 -31.10 -2.42 -6.78
C GLY A 73 -31.82 -3.74 -7.10
N ALA A 74 -31.32 -4.54 -8.04
CA ALA A 74 -31.90 -5.86 -8.32
C ALA A 74 -31.52 -6.89 -7.24
N SER A 75 -32.31 -7.96 -7.10
CA SER A 75 -31.99 -9.13 -6.28
C SER A 75 -31.87 -10.35 -7.17
N ILE A 76 -30.70 -10.95 -7.24
CA ILE A 76 -30.39 -12.12 -8.07
C ILE A 76 -30.02 -13.25 -7.11
N ASP A 77 -30.86 -14.27 -6.96
CA ASP A 77 -30.64 -15.34 -5.99
C ASP A 77 -29.51 -16.28 -6.44
N GLY A 78 -29.28 -16.41 -7.75
CA GLY A 78 -28.21 -17.20 -8.35
C GLY A 78 -26.93 -16.42 -8.70
N ASN A 79 -26.20 -16.93 -9.68
CA ASN A 79 -24.96 -16.35 -10.19
C ASN A 79 -25.21 -15.35 -11.32
N VAL A 80 -24.28 -14.41 -11.51
CA VAL A 80 -24.16 -13.54 -12.69
C VAL A 80 -22.95 -14.00 -13.50
N GLN A 81 -23.15 -14.55 -14.70
CA GLN A 81 -22.09 -15.19 -15.47
C GLN A 81 -22.02 -14.63 -16.90
N SER A 82 -20.82 -14.33 -17.37
CA SER A 82 -20.58 -13.77 -18.70
C SER A 82 -19.46 -14.48 -19.45
N GLU A 83 -19.70 -14.78 -20.72
CA GLU A 83 -18.65 -15.19 -21.66
C GLU A 83 -18.65 -14.25 -22.87
N GLY A 84 -17.60 -13.42 -22.99
CA GLY A 84 -17.48 -12.42 -24.06
C GLY A 84 -18.38 -11.19 -23.90
N GLY A 85 -19.07 -11.01 -22.77
CA GLY A 85 -19.95 -9.86 -22.53
C GLY A 85 -19.20 -8.51 -22.60
N ALA A 86 -19.91 -7.45 -22.97
CA ALA A 86 -19.35 -6.10 -23.08
C ALA A 86 -19.39 -5.30 -21.77
N LEU A 87 -20.29 -5.63 -20.84
CA LEU A 87 -20.42 -5.00 -19.53
C LEU A 87 -21.31 -5.82 -18.58
N ILE A 88 -20.83 -6.03 -17.36
CA ILE A 88 -21.67 -6.26 -16.17
C ILE A 88 -21.46 -5.04 -15.27
N GLU A 89 -22.54 -4.34 -14.92
CA GLU A 89 -22.50 -3.25 -13.96
C GLU A 89 -23.61 -3.44 -12.91
N LEU A 90 -23.21 -3.57 -11.64
CA LEU A 90 -24.10 -3.76 -10.49
C LEU A 90 -23.97 -2.54 -9.56
N ASN A 91 -25.08 -1.84 -9.37
CA ASN A 91 -25.18 -0.58 -8.63
C ASN A 91 -26.34 -0.61 -7.63
N ASP A 92 -26.45 0.46 -6.86
CA ASP A 92 -27.60 0.82 -6.00
C ASP A 92 -28.05 -0.33 -5.11
N GLU A 93 -27.14 -0.87 -4.30
CA GLU A 93 -27.40 -1.97 -3.36
C GLU A 93 -27.95 -3.26 -4.02
N THR A 94 -27.58 -3.51 -5.28
CA THR A 94 -27.86 -4.80 -5.95
C THR A 94 -27.36 -5.96 -5.07
N ARG A 95 -28.11 -7.07 -5.05
CA ARG A 95 -27.76 -8.28 -4.30
C ARG A 95 -27.58 -9.45 -5.24
N VAL A 96 -26.46 -10.15 -5.09
CA VAL A 96 -26.18 -11.42 -5.79
C VAL A 96 -25.97 -12.50 -4.74
N GLY A 97 -26.81 -13.53 -4.77
CA GLY A 97 -26.78 -14.67 -3.85
C GLY A 97 -25.64 -15.64 -4.16
N GLY A 98 -25.16 -15.67 -5.40
CA GLY A 98 -24.00 -16.46 -5.83
C GLY A 98 -22.80 -15.61 -6.24
N ASP A 99 -22.09 -16.09 -7.25
CA ASP A 99 -20.89 -15.48 -7.83
C ASP A 99 -21.22 -14.47 -8.94
N VAL A 100 -20.32 -13.51 -9.14
CA VAL A 100 -20.23 -12.66 -10.34
C VAL A 100 -18.97 -13.06 -11.11
N GLN A 101 -19.15 -13.70 -12.27
CA GLN A 101 -18.06 -14.32 -13.04
C GLN A 101 -18.07 -13.84 -14.49
N GLY A 102 -16.90 -13.46 -15.00
CA GLY A 102 -16.75 -13.15 -16.42
C GLY A 102 -15.49 -13.76 -17.02
N LYS A 103 -15.65 -14.47 -18.13
CA LYS A 103 -14.56 -14.92 -19.00
C LYS A 103 -14.58 -14.13 -20.29
N ALA A 104 -13.42 -13.65 -20.74
CA ALA A 104 -13.28 -12.78 -21.91
C ALA A 104 -14.23 -11.57 -21.90
N THR A 105 -14.71 -11.19 -20.71
CA THR A 105 -15.71 -10.14 -20.51
C THR A 105 -14.98 -8.81 -20.45
N ARG A 106 -15.49 -7.79 -21.14
CA ARG A 106 -14.80 -6.50 -21.25
C ARG A 106 -14.76 -5.76 -19.92
N SER A 107 -15.87 -5.69 -19.19
CA SER A 107 -15.94 -4.92 -17.95
C SER A 107 -16.87 -5.59 -16.94
N ILE A 108 -16.41 -5.73 -15.69
CA ILE A 108 -17.23 -6.06 -14.51
C ILE A 108 -17.09 -4.90 -13.52
N LEU A 109 -18.19 -4.25 -13.19
CA LEU A 109 -18.25 -3.10 -12.30
C LEU A 109 -19.24 -3.44 -11.17
N VAL A 110 -18.76 -3.53 -9.92
CA VAL A 110 -19.56 -3.83 -8.72
C VAL A 110 -19.41 -2.64 -7.79
N ARG A 111 -20.47 -1.86 -7.61
CA ARG A 111 -20.37 -0.53 -7.00
C ARG A 111 -21.54 -0.21 -6.07
N SER A 112 -21.43 0.91 -5.36
CA SER A 112 -22.57 1.59 -4.70
C SER A 112 -23.33 0.70 -3.72
N GLY A 113 -22.63 0.11 -2.75
CA GLY A 113 -23.24 -0.71 -1.70
C GLY A 113 -23.69 -2.10 -2.16
N THR A 114 -23.37 -2.52 -3.38
CA THR A 114 -23.71 -3.86 -3.89
C THR A 114 -23.14 -4.96 -2.97
N ARG A 115 -23.94 -6.01 -2.76
CA ARG A 115 -23.54 -7.19 -1.98
C ARG A 115 -23.51 -8.44 -2.85
N VAL A 116 -22.37 -9.13 -2.83
CA VAL A 116 -22.16 -10.42 -3.49
C VAL A 116 -21.85 -11.46 -2.41
N SER A 117 -22.68 -12.50 -2.32
CA SER A 117 -22.51 -13.55 -1.30
C SER A 117 -21.48 -14.60 -1.71
N GLY A 118 -21.17 -14.70 -3.01
CA GLY A 118 -20.06 -15.49 -3.54
C GLY A 118 -18.84 -14.62 -3.88
N ASN A 119 -18.20 -14.96 -4.98
CA ASN A 119 -16.96 -14.36 -5.48
C ASN A 119 -17.24 -13.34 -6.59
N VAL A 120 -16.29 -12.44 -6.83
CA VAL A 120 -16.24 -11.59 -8.04
C VAL A 120 -14.97 -11.95 -8.82
N GLN A 121 -15.13 -12.53 -10.01
CA GLN A 121 -14.02 -13.11 -10.77
C GLN A 121 -14.01 -12.64 -12.23
N LEU A 122 -12.85 -12.19 -12.69
CA LEU A 122 -12.60 -11.81 -14.09
C LEU A 122 -11.42 -12.59 -14.66
N GLN A 123 -11.68 -13.37 -15.71
CA GLN A 123 -10.68 -14.13 -16.45
C GLN A 123 -10.55 -13.59 -17.88
N GLU A 124 -9.33 -13.22 -18.26
CA GLU A 124 -8.95 -12.92 -19.65
C GLU A 124 -9.68 -11.74 -20.33
N ALA A 125 -9.94 -10.64 -19.61
CA ALA A 125 -10.43 -9.43 -20.26
C ALA A 125 -9.38 -8.83 -21.22
N ASN A 126 -9.80 -8.37 -22.38
CA ASN A 126 -8.91 -7.71 -23.34
C ASN A 126 -9.40 -6.29 -23.61
N THR A 127 -8.91 -5.33 -22.82
CA THR A 127 -9.40 -3.95 -22.86
C THR A 127 -8.29 -2.89 -22.91
N PRO A 128 -8.59 -1.69 -23.45
CA PRO A 128 -7.66 -0.56 -23.43
C PRO A 128 -7.28 -0.14 -22.00
N LYS A 129 -6.06 0.38 -21.82
CA LYS A 129 -5.50 0.78 -20.51
C LYS A 129 -6.34 1.81 -19.72
N ASN A 130 -7.19 2.59 -20.39
CA ASN A 130 -8.04 3.61 -19.79
C ASN A 130 -9.48 3.14 -19.48
N VAL A 131 -9.75 1.84 -19.62
CA VAL A 131 -11.06 1.24 -19.36
C VAL A 131 -10.95 0.36 -18.12
N HIS A 132 -11.96 0.40 -17.24
CA HIS A 132 -12.09 -0.58 -16.16
C HIS A 132 -12.46 -1.95 -16.72
N ALA A 133 -11.53 -2.89 -16.62
CA ALA A 133 -11.82 -4.30 -16.84
C ALA A 133 -12.52 -4.88 -15.60
N LEU A 134 -12.01 -4.55 -14.41
CA LEU A 134 -12.66 -4.84 -13.14
C LEU A 134 -12.65 -3.56 -12.27
N LEU A 135 -13.80 -3.19 -11.71
CA LEU A 135 -13.88 -2.23 -10.61
C LEU A 135 -14.85 -2.76 -9.55
N VAL A 136 -14.33 -3.08 -8.37
CA VAL A 136 -15.13 -3.37 -7.17
C VAL A 136 -14.95 -2.18 -6.22
N GLN A 137 -16.01 -1.45 -5.94
CA GLN A 137 -15.93 -0.21 -5.18
C GLN A 137 -17.08 -0.05 -4.20
N ASP A 138 -16.79 0.31 -2.95
CA ASP A 138 -17.79 0.58 -1.92
C ASP A 138 -18.80 -0.58 -1.80
N ALA A 139 -18.31 -1.83 -1.88
CA ALA A 139 -19.12 -3.05 -1.97
C ALA A 139 -18.77 -4.07 -0.86
N THR A 140 -19.67 -5.02 -0.62
CA THR A 140 -19.43 -6.19 0.23
C THR A 140 -19.37 -7.46 -0.62
N VAL A 141 -18.26 -8.18 -0.55
CA VAL A 141 -18.07 -9.48 -1.20
C VAL A 141 -17.76 -10.51 -0.12
N GLU A 142 -18.63 -11.48 0.10
CA GLU A 142 -18.41 -12.47 1.17
C GLU A 142 -17.33 -13.49 0.80
N GLY A 143 -17.15 -13.77 -0.50
CA GLY A 143 -16.07 -14.62 -1.03
C GLY A 143 -14.83 -13.83 -1.47
N ASP A 144 -14.20 -14.30 -2.54
CA ASP A 144 -12.97 -13.77 -3.11
C ASP A 144 -13.24 -12.70 -4.19
N VAL A 145 -12.29 -11.78 -4.37
CA VAL A 145 -12.20 -10.90 -5.54
C VAL A 145 -10.96 -11.28 -6.35
N GLN A 146 -11.14 -11.67 -7.62
CA GLN A 146 -10.06 -12.16 -8.46
C GLN A 146 -10.07 -11.55 -9.87
N ALA A 147 -8.90 -11.16 -10.37
CA ALA A 147 -8.69 -10.82 -11.77
C ALA A 147 -7.42 -11.45 -12.32
N GLU A 148 -7.54 -12.20 -13.41
CA GLU A 148 -6.41 -12.85 -14.05
C GLU A 148 -6.31 -12.63 -15.57
N LYS A 149 -5.07 -12.64 -16.07
CA LYS A 149 -4.72 -12.61 -17.50
C LYS A 149 -5.36 -11.47 -18.30
N SER A 150 -5.75 -10.41 -17.60
CA SER A 150 -6.59 -9.33 -18.11
C SER A 150 -5.77 -8.10 -18.48
N SER A 151 -6.28 -7.27 -19.40
CA SER A 151 -5.78 -5.93 -19.70
C SER A 151 -6.86 -4.88 -19.43
N GLY A 152 -6.45 -3.66 -19.12
CA GLY A 152 -7.30 -2.58 -18.63
C GLY A 152 -7.02 -2.25 -17.16
N GLN A 153 -7.77 -1.30 -16.61
CA GLN A 153 -7.69 -0.97 -15.19
C GLN A 153 -8.37 -2.05 -14.34
N LEU A 154 -7.73 -2.44 -13.25
CA LEU A 154 -8.26 -3.39 -12.27
C LEU A 154 -8.23 -2.70 -10.91
N LYS A 155 -9.38 -2.53 -10.29
CA LYS A 155 -9.48 -1.72 -9.07
C LYS A 155 -10.39 -2.37 -8.04
N ALA A 156 -9.94 -2.35 -6.79
CA ALA A 156 -10.70 -2.72 -5.61
C ALA A 156 -10.55 -1.59 -4.58
N LEU A 157 -11.60 -0.80 -4.35
CA LEU A 157 -11.57 0.43 -3.56
C LEU A 157 -12.65 0.43 -2.47
N GLY A 158 -12.30 0.62 -1.20
CA GLY A 158 -13.32 0.85 -0.15
C GLY A 158 -14.21 -0.37 0.16
N ASN A 159 -13.72 -1.60 -0.04
CA ASN A 159 -14.58 -2.80 0.05
C ASN A 159 -14.44 -3.56 1.38
N SER A 160 -15.48 -4.32 1.71
CA SER A 160 -15.40 -5.42 2.68
C SER A 160 -15.38 -6.76 1.94
N ILE A 161 -14.29 -7.52 2.08
CA ILE A 161 -14.04 -8.77 1.37
C ILE A 161 -13.81 -9.87 2.41
N GLY A 162 -14.68 -10.87 2.46
CA GLY A 162 -14.59 -11.98 3.42
C GLY A 162 -13.47 -12.97 3.09
N GLY A 163 -13.23 -13.21 1.80
CA GLY A 163 -12.15 -14.06 1.30
C GLY A 163 -10.87 -13.29 0.96
N ASN A 164 -10.22 -13.73 -0.11
CA ASN A 164 -8.96 -13.22 -0.63
C ASN A 164 -9.21 -12.14 -1.70
N LEU A 165 -8.20 -11.30 -1.91
CA LEU A 165 -8.13 -10.41 -3.07
C LEU A 165 -6.91 -10.77 -3.90
N GLN A 166 -7.11 -11.15 -5.16
CA GLN A 166 -6.04 -11.68 -6.03
C GLN A 166 -6.02 -11.02 -7.41
N PHE A 167 -4.94 -10.30 -7.74
CA PHE A 167 -4.64 -9.89 -9.11
C PHE A 167 -3.40 -10.65 -9.62
N VAL A 168 -3.58 -11.46 -10.67
CA VAL A 168 -2.53 -12.39 -11.14
C VAL A 168 -2.37 -12.36 -12.67
N GLU A 169 -1.12 -12.33 -13.16
CA GLU A 169 -0.78 -12.45 -14.59
C GLU A 169 -1.44 -11.40 -15.51
N ASN A 170 -1.84 -10.24 -14.97
CA ASN A 170 -2.50 -9.21 -15.75
C ASN A 170 -1.51 -8.49 -16.69
N LYS A 171 -1.95 -8.17 -17.90
CA LYS A 171 -1.07 -7.87 -19.05
C LYS A 171 -0.69 -6.40 -19.19
N THR A 172 -1.62 -5.49 -18.95
CA THR A 172 -1.42 -4.04 -19.06
C THR A 172 -2.51 -3.28 -18.32
N GLY A 173 -2.18 -2.24 -17.56
CA GLY A 173 -3.20 -1.40 -16.92
C GLY A 173 -2.66 -0.59 -15.76
N ASN A 174 -3.58 0.15 -15.13
CA ASN A 174 -3.37 0.74 -13.81
C ASN A 174 -4.19 -0.06 -12.81
N TYR A 175 -3.51 -0.61 -11.82
CA TYR A 175 -4.07 -1.48 -10.82
C TYR A 175 -4.08 -0.77 -9.47
N ALA A 176 -5.21 -0.81 -8.76
CA ALA A 176 -5.33 -0.17 -7.45
C ALA A 176 -6.09 -1.09 -6.48
N ILE A 177 -5.51 -1.32 -5.32
CA ILE A 177 -6.15 -2.02 -4.20
C ILE A 177 -6.04 -1.07 -3.02
N ASP A 178 -7.10 -0.33 -2.74
CA ASP A 178 -7.09 0.77 -1.78
C ASP A 178 -8.24 0.69 -0.77
N ASP A 179 -7.93 0.93 0.50
CA ASP A 179 -8.93 1.07 1.56
C ASP A 179 -9.89 -0.13 1.69
N ASN A 180 -9.38 -1.36 1.57
CA ASN A 180 -10.19 -2.58 1.71
C ASN A 180 -9.98 -3.24 3.07
N ALA A 181 -11.05 -3.80 3.64
CA ALA A 181 -10.99 -4.77 4.72
C ALA A 181 -11.08 -6.19 4.13
N ILE A 182 -10.00 -6.96 4.21
CA ILE A 182 -9.83 -8.27 3.57
C ILE A 182 -9.67 -9.32 4.66
N GLY A 183 -10.54 -10.33 4.70
CA GLY A 183 -10.50 -11.41 5.68
C GLY A 183 -9.37 -12.41 5.44
N GLY A 184 -9.09 -12.72 4.17
CA GLY A 184 -8.03 -13.63 3.73
C GLY A 184 -6.75 -12.92 3.29
N ASP A 185 -6.09 -13.50 2.30
CA ASP A 185 -4.84 -13.01 1.73
C ASP A 185 -5.06 -11.92 0.66
N LEU A 186 -4.08 -11.03 0.52
CA LEU A 186 -3.94 -10.13 -0.62
C LEU A 186 -2.77 -10.62 -1.47
N GLN A 187 -3.05 -11.03 -2.71
CA GLN A 187 -2.07 -11.59 -3.64
C GLN A 187 -1.95 -10.75 -4.91
N PHE A 188 -0.73 -10.38 -5.26
CA PHE A 188 -0.43 -9.54 -6.43
C PHE A 188 0.79 -10.08 -7.18
N PHE A 189 0.57 -10.98 -8.15
CA PHE A 189 1.64 -11.72 -8.83
C PHE A 189 1.69 -11.50 -10.34
N LYS A 190 2.89 -11.43 -10.92
CA LYS A 190 3.12 -11.46 -12.38
C LYS A 190 2.35 -10.39 -13.17
N ASN A 191 2.00 -9.28 -12.52
CA ASN A 191 1.22 -8.23 -13.16
C ASN A 191 2.13 -7.29 -13.94
N ARG A 192 1.72 -6.96 -15.16
CA ARG A 192 2.36 -5.98 -16.05
C ARG A 192 1.52 -4.71 -16.09
N GLY A 193 1.99 -3.64 -15.46
CA GLY A 193 1.21 -2.41 -15.24
C GLY A 193 1.48 -1.80 -13.87
N GLN A 194 1.18 -0.52 -13.70
CA GLN A 194 1.41 0.16 -12.43
C GLN A 194 0.41 -0.34 -11.38
N GLY A 195 0.91 -0.88 -10.27
CA GLY A 195 0.10 -1.29 -9.13
C GLY A 195 0.26 -0.33 -7.96
N VAL A 196 -0.83 -0.01 -7.28
CA VAL A 196 -0.84 0.71 -5.98
C VAL A 196 -1.67 -0.12 -5.01
N ILE A 197 -1.10 -0.45 -3.86
CA ILE A 197 -1.72 -1.26 -2.81
C ILE A 197 -1.59 -0.49 -1.50
N THR A 198 -2.66 0.20 -1.11
CA THR A 198 -2.65 1.16 0.00
C THR A 198 -3.80 1.00 0.96
N ARG A 199 -3.60 1.36 2.23
CA ARG A 199 -4.70 1.51 3.22
C ARG A 199 -5.55 0.25 3.43
N ASN A 200 -5.04 -0.93 3.09
CA ASN A 200 -5.80 -2.17 3.27
C ASN A 200 -5.58 -2.75 4.66
N ARG A 201 -6.63 -3.30 5.27
CA ARG A 201 -6.56 -4.15 6.45
C ARG A 201 -6.69 -5.61 6.02
N VAL A 202 -5.61 -6.38 6.11
CA VAL A 202 -5.52 -7.76 5.62
C VAL A 202 -5.42 -8.72 6.81
N GLY A 203 -6.38 -9.63 6.95
CA GLY A 203 -6.41 -10.65 8.00
C GLY A 203 -5.43 -11.80 7.75
N GLY A 204 -5.13 -12.10 6.48
CA GLY A 204 -4.09 -13.04 6.07
C GLY A 204 -2.77 -12.34 5.75
N ASN A 205 -2.13 -12.81 4.68
CA ASN A 205 -0.83 -12.34 4.20
C ASN A 205 -0.97 -11.32 3.07
N LEU A 206 0.05 -10.48 2.91
CA LEU A 206 0.25 -9.63 1.75
C LEU A 206 1.42 -10.17 0.92
N GLN A 207 1.15 -10.72 -0.26
CA GLN A 207 2.17 -11.40 -1.07
C GLN A 207 2.20 -10.90 -2.52
N GLY A 208 3.40 -10.86 -3.10
CA GLY A 208 3.53 -10.57 -4.52
C GLY A 208 4.95 -10.67 -5.06
N ASP A 209 5.06 -11.19 -6.27
CA ASP A 209 6.34 -11.35 -6.97
C ASP A 209 6.14 -11.22 -8.49
N GLU A 210 7.24 -11.05 -9.22
CA GLU A 210 7.31 -10.99 -10.68
C GLU A 210 6.47 -9.86 -11.31
N ASN A 211 6.18 -8.80 -10.56
CA ASN A 211 5.43 -7.64 -11.06
C ASN A 211 6.34 -6.69 -11.85
N THR A 212 5.83 -6.11 -12.95
CA THR A 212 6.58 -5.18 -13.80
C THR A 212 5.70 -4.00 -14.27
N PRO A 213 5.96 -2.77 -13.81
CA PRO A 213 6.89 -2.40 -12.73
C PRO A 213 6.49 -3.01 -11.38
N LEU A 214 7.39 -2.93 -10.40
CA LEU A 214 7.06 -3.27 -9.01
C LEU A 214 5.88 -2.40 -8.53
N PRO A 215 4.90 -2.96 -7.80
CA PRO A 215 3.80 -2.20 -7.25
C PRO A 215 4.28 -1.24 -6.16
N GLN A 216 3.58 -0.12 -6.04
CA GLN A 216 3.65 0.74 -4.87
C GLN A 216 2.85 0.11 -3.74
N VAL A 217 3.46 -0.14 -2.59
CA VAL A 217 2.80 -0.73 -1.42
C VAL A 217 3.06 0.12 -0.18
N GLY A 218 2.02 0.48 0.58
CA GLY A 218 2.18 1.29 1.78
C GLY A 218 0.89 1.46 2.56
N ASP A 219 0.98 1.88 3.80
CA ASP A 219 -0.17 2.14 4.68
C ASP A 219 -1.13 0.94 4.84
N ASN A 220 -0.68 -0.30 4.59
CA ASN A 220 -1.47 -1.50 4.83
C ASN A 220 -1.24 -2.02 6.25
N ILE A 221 -2.30 -2.49 6.89
CA ILE A 221 -2.26 -3.22 8.15
C ILE A 221 -2.43 -4.70 7.82
N VAL A 222 -1.39 -5.50 8.01
CA VAL A 222 -1.40 -6.93 7.69
C VAL A 222 -1.25 -7.71 8.99
N GLU A 223 -2.18 -8.62 9.29
CA GLU A 223 -2.12 -9.48 10.48
C GLU A 223 -1.11 -10.62 10.30
N GLY A 224 -0.98 -11.16 9.08
CA GLY A 224 0.00 -12.18 8.70
C GLY A 224 1.31 -11.61 8.13
N ASP A 225 1.96 -12.38 7.26
CA ASP A 225 3.25 -12.03 6.68
C ASP A 225 3.12 -11.06 5.50
N THR A 226 4.13 -10.20 5.34
CA THR A 226 4.26 -9.35 4.15
C THR A 226 5.47 -9.78 3.33
N GLU A 227 5.21 -10.41 2.19
CA GLU A 227 6.21 -10.91 1.24
C GLU A 227 5.89 -10.39 -0.17
N ILE A 228 6.04 -9.08 -0.37
CA ILE A 228 5.83 -8.44 -1.66
C ILE A 228 7.06 -7.68 -2.13
N ALA A 229 7.52 -8.01 -3.33
CA ALA A 229 8.50 -7.18 -4.03
C ALA A 229 7.81 -5.88 -4.46
N SER A 230 8.05 -4.81 -3.71
CA SER A 230 7.35 -3.54 -3.89
C SER A 230 8.25 -2.34 -3.77
N ILE A 231 7.79 -1.26 -4.36
CA ILE A 231 8.23 0.10 -4.11
C ILE A 231 7.39 0.57 -2.91
N PRO A 232 7.94 0.96 -1.76
CA PRO A 232 7.11 1.58 -0.74
C PRO A 232 6.36 2.79 -1.32
N VAL A 233 5.11 3.04 -0.94
CA VAL A 233 4.25 4.12 -1.49
C VAL A 233 4.91 5.47 -1.25
N GLY A 234 5.73 5.92 -2.19
CA GLY A 234 6.60 7.09 -2.11
C GLY A 234 8.09 6.84 -2.44
N SER A 235 8.48 5.66 -2.94
CA SER A 235 9.73 5.45 -3.70
C SER A 235 9.44 5.58 -5.21
N PRO A 236 10.39 6.03 -6.06
CA PRO A 236 10.07 6.36 -7.45
C PRO A 236 9.87 5.08 -8.29
N GLY A 237 8.63 4.82 -8.73
CA GLY A 237 8.35 3.89 -9.84
C GLY A 237 8.32 4.65 -11.17
N PRO A 238 8.73 4.03 -12.30
CA PRO A 238 8.84 4.71 -13.57
C PRO A 238 7.47 5.17 -14.04
N GLY A 239 7.36 6.49 -14.23
CA GLY A 239 6.12 7.23 -14.32
C GLY A 239 5.16 6.81 -15.45
N SER A 240 3.88 7.04 -15.17
CA SER A 240 2.86 7.38 -16.15
C SER A 240 1.68 8.02 -15.41
N GLY A 241 1.88 9.25 -14.96
CA GLY A 241 0.78 10.15 -14.60
C GLY A 241 0.36 10.94 -15.83
N ASP A 242 -0.91 10.80 -16.21
CA ASP A 242 -1.65 11.84 -16.96
C ASP A 242 -1.87 13.03 -16.00
N PRO A 243 -1.87 14.30 -16.46
CA PRO A 243 -1.54 15.45 -15.65
C PRO A 243 -2.74 15.93 -14.83
N GLY A 244 -2.78 15.52 -13.56
CA GLY A 244 -3.19 16.45 -12.51
C GLY A 244 -2.26 17.67 -12.57
N THR A 245 -2.81 18.86 -12.36
CA THR A 245 -2.08 20.14 -12.45
C THR A 245 -0.68 20.00 -11.85
N PRO A 246 0.40 20.41 -12.56
CA PRO A 246 1.75 20.27 -12.04
C PRO A 246 1.82 20.89 -10.65
N PRO A 247 2.40 20.19 -9.64
CA PRO A 247 2.60 20.79 -8.34
C PRO A 247 3.32 22.13 -8.54
N PRO A 248 2.91 23.20 -7.83
CA PRO A 248 3.37 24.54 -8.15
C PRO A 248 4.89 24.58 -8.22
N ALA A 249 5.43 25.07 -9.34
CA ALA A 249 6.84 25.39 -9.42
C ALA A 249 7.11 26.37 -8.27
N GLY A 250 7.94 25.94 -7.31
CA GLY A 250 8.33 26.79 -6.18
C GLY A 250 8.93 28.10 -6.67
N ASP A 251 9.20 29.02 -5.74
CA ASP A 251 9.93 30.24 -6.07
C ASP A 251 11.28 29.91 -6.76
N PRO A 252 11.98 30.89 -7.37
CA PRO A 252 13.26 30.65 -8.04
C PRO A 252 14.36 30.04 -7.13
N LYS A 253 14.12 29.95 -5.81
CA LYS A 253 15.00 29.32 -4.82
C LYS A 253 14.52 27.91 -4.41
N GLY A 254 13.47 27.40 -5.04
CA GLY A 254 12.88 26.09 -4.79
C GLY A 254 11.97 26.04 -3.55
N ASN A 255 11.51 27.18 -3.04
CA ASN A 255 10.59 27.22 -1.91
C ASN A 255 9.13 27.09 -2.36
N ILE A 256 8.41 26.21 -1.70
CA ILE A 256 6.97 26.05 -1.81
C ILE A 256 6.37 26.65 -0.55
N GLY A 257 5.46 27.61 -0.74
CA GLY A 257 4.82 28.35 0.35
C GLY A 257 3.76 27.54 1.10
N PRO A 258 2.94 28.22 1.92
CA PRO A 258 1.86 27.59 2.67
C PRO A 258 0.66 27.28 1.76
N ILE A 259 0.85 26.30 0.88
CA ILE A 259 -0.18 25.76 -0.02
C ILE A 259 -0.53 24.32 0.38
N THR A 260 -1.62 23.80 -0.16
CA THR A 260 -1.95 22.36 -0.09
C THR A 260 -1.58 21.69 -1.41
N ILE A 261 -0.89 20.56 -1.34
CA ILE A 261 -0.67 19.63 -2.44
C ILE A 261 -1.62 18.45 -2.18
N ASP A 262 -2.57 18.26 -3.08
CA ASP A 262 -3.66 17.27 -3.03
C ASP A 262 -3.24 15.88 -3.56
N ASP A 263 -1.94 15.65 -3.68
CA ASP A 263 -1.32 14.42 -4.16
C ASP A 263 0.09 14.25 -3.54
N ASP A 264 0.84 13.26 -4.00
CA ASP A 264 2.25 13.08 -3.71
C ASP A 264 3.09 14.26 -4.22
N PHE A 265 4.13 14.60 -3.46
CA PHE A 265 5.09 15.62 -3.81
C PHE A 265 6.49 15.03 -4.02
N THR A 266 6.96 15.06 -5.27
CA THR A 266 8.29 14.56 -5.64
C THR A 266 9.34 15.66 -5.69
N VAL A 267 10.40 15.51 -4.90
CA VAL A 267 11.64 16.26 -4.99
C VAL A 267 12.58 15.54 -5.95
N ALA A 268 12.67 16.08 -7.16
CA ALA A 268 13.45 15.50 -8.25
C ALA A 268 14.93 15.31 -7.90
N ALA A 269 15.56 14.31 -8.51
CA ALA A 269 16.92 13.88 -8.24
C ALA A 269 17.93 15.05 -8.26
N SER A 270 18.84 15.05 -7.29
CA SER A 270 19.88 16.09 -7.10
C SER A 270 19.35 17.54 -6.97
N THR A 271 18.04 17.74 -6.78
CA THR A 271 17.47 19.06 -6.54
C THR A 271 17.24 19.30 -5.05
N THR A 272 17.05 20.56 -4.67
CA THR A 272 16.57 20.93 -3.34
C THR A 272 15.20 21.58 -3.46
N ARG A 273 14.29 21.19 -2.56
CA ARG A 273 12.97 21.82 -2.39
C ARG A 273 12.72 22.10 -0.92
N THR A 274 12.18 23.29 -0.64
CA THR A 274 11.79 23.69 0.71
C THR A 274 10.27 23.75 0.81
N LEU A 275 9.67 22.97 1.70
CA LEU A 275 8.25 23.00 2.03
C LEU A 275 8.05 23.90 3.25
N LYS A 276 7.65 25.17 3.04
CA LYS A 276 7.51 26.15 4.12
C LYS A 276 6.04 26.39 4.44
N GLY A 277 5.57 25.79 5.54
CA GLY A 277 4.16 25.81 5.92
C GLY A 277 3.25 25.02 4.97
N THR A 278 3.82 24.25 4.05
CA THR A 278 3.09 23.48 3.04
C THR A 278 2.37 22.31 3.68
N SER A 279 1.16 22.00 3.19
CA SER A 279 0.45 20.76 3.50
C SER A 279 0.51 19.81 2.31
N VAL A 280 0.89 18.55 2.52
CA VAL A 280 0.89 17.50 1.49
C VAL A 280 -0.06 16.41 1.97
N THR A 281 -1.12 16.15 1.21
CA THR A 281 -2.11 15.10 1.54
C THR A 281 -1.61 13.71 1.17
N GLY A 282 -0.77 13.61 0.14
CA GLY A 282 -0.01 12.41 -0.19
C GLY A 282 1.34 12.33 0.53
N ASN A 283 2.26 11.60 -0.08
CA ASN A 283 3.62 11.37 0.38
C ASN A 283 4.57 12.47 -0.09
N VAL A 284 5.73 12.56 0.55
CA VAL A 284 6.88 13.31 0.04
C VAL A 284 7.95 12.35 -0.43
N ILE A 285 8.19 12.33 -1.74
CA ILE A 285 9.16 11.47 -2.41
C ILE A 285 10.44 12.25 -2.63
N VAL A 286 11.57 11.78 -2.09
CA VAL A 286 12.87 12.45 -2.21
C VAL A 286 13.78 11.54 -3.04
N GLU A 287 13.92 11.88 -4.31
CA GLU A 287 14.69 11.09 -5.27
C GLU A 287 16.19 11.11 -4.99
N ALA A 288 16.94 10.32 -5.75
CA ALA A 288 18.36 10.11 -5.52
C ALA A 288 19.16 11.43 -5.45
N GLY A 289 19.96 11.59 -4.40
CA GLY A 289 20.77 12.79 -4.14
C GLY A 289 19.96 14.07 -3.87
N ALA A 290 18.64 14.02 -3.89
CA ALA A 290 17.79 15.19 -3.66
C ALA A 290 17.73 15.57 -2.18
N THR A 291 17.31 16.81 -1.90
CA THR A 291 17.14 17.31 -0.54
C THR A 291 15.76 17.94 -0.37
N VAL A 292 15.00 17.45 0.60
CA VAL A 292 13.78 18.13 1.06
C VAL A 292 14.03 18.79 2.40
N VAL A 293 13.66 20.07 2.51
CA VAL A 293 13.66 20.81 3.77
C VAL A 293 12.22 21.17 4.11
N ALA A 294 11.64 20.56 5.14
CA ALA A 294 10.27 20.84 5.56
C ALA A 294 10.27 21.70 6.82
N ILE A 295 9.74 22.92 6.72
CA ILE A 295 9.73 23.92 7.79
C ILE A 295 8.28 24.22 8.16
N GLY A 296 7.83 23.68 9.30
CA GLY A 296 6.45 23.82 9.77
C GLY A 296 5.43 23.24 8.78
N ALA A 297 5.82 22.22 8.02
CA ALA A 297 4.95 21.56 7.06
C ALA A 297 4.03 20.55 7.76
N ARG A 298 2.93 20.19 7.10
CA ARG A 298 2.07 19.07 7.47
C ARG A 298 2.10 18.05 6.34
N ILE A 299 2.48 16.82 6.63
CA ILE A 299 2.53 15.74 5.65
C ILE A 299 1.63 14.64 6.17
N GLU A 300 0.55 14.36 5.45
CA GLU A 300 -0.45 13.36 5.86
C GLU A 300 -0.01 11.95 5.47
N GLY A 301 0.72 11.80 4.37
CA GLY A 301 1.40 10.56 4.02
C GLY A 301 2.76 10.38 4.69
N ASN A 302 3.61 9.60 4.03
CA ASN A 302 4.96 9.26 4.43
C ASN A 302 5.99 10.23 3.81
N ILE A 303 7.21 10.27 4.36
CA ILE A 303 8.38 10.81 3.67
C ILE A 303 9.30 9.66 3.29
N GLN A 304 9.67 9.57 2.02
CA GLN A 304 10.49 8.49 1.49
C GLN A 304 11.69 9.01 0.74
N ALA A 305 12.86 8.61 1.21
CA ALA A 305 14.11 9.10 0.69
C ALA A 305 14.92 7.97 0.03
N SER A 306 15.34 8.23 -1.21
CA SER A 306 16.14 7.32 -2.04
C SER A 306 17.64 7.48 -1.80
N GLN A 307 18.45 6.73 -2.54
CA GLN A 307 19.91 6.72 -2.41
C GLN A 307 20.52 8.14 -2.39
N GLY A 308 21.33 8.45 -1.38
CA GLY A 308 22.01 9.74 -1.23
C GLY A 308 21.09 10.93 -0.90
N ALA A 309 19.78 10.72 -0.78
CA ALA A 309 18.83 11.78 -0.48
C ALA A 309 18.98 12.32 0.95
N THR A 310 18.43 13.50 1.19
CA THR A 310 18.42 14.16 2.50
C THR A 310 17.03 14.67 2.86
N VAL A 311 16.56 14.29 4.05
CA VAL A 311 15.33 14.79 4.66
C VAL A 311 15.69 15.65 5.86
N ASP A 312 15.29 16.92 5.85
CA ASP A 312 15.56 17.86 6.94
C ASP A 312 14.27 18.52 7.43
N LEU A 313 13.72 18.00 8.54
CA LEU A 313 12.47 18.45 9.16
C LEU A 313 12.78 19.44 10.29
N LYS A 314 12.17 20.63 10.23
CA LYS A 314 12.35 21.74 11.17
C LYS A 314 11.02 22.42 11.47
N GLY A 315 11.04 23.34 12.44
CA GLY A 315 9.97 24.33 12.58
C GLY A 315 8.60 23.77 12.97
N LYS A 316 8.56 22.70 13.79
CA LYS A 316 7.32 21.99 14.18
C LYS A 316 6.59 21.27 13.03
N THR A 317 7.34 20.81 12.02
CA THR A 317 6.78 19.93 10.99
C THR A 317 6.13 18.70 11.62
N ARG A 318 4.97 18.29 11.08
CA ARG A 318 4.25 17.08 11.46
C ARG A 318 4.16 16.14 10.27
N VAL A 319 4.52 14.88 10.48
CA VAL A 319 4.34 13.76 9.55
C VAL A 319 3.36 12.79 10.21
N ILE A 320 2.24 12.49 9.57
CA ILE A 320 1.26 11.54 10.10
C ILE A 320 1.72 10.11 9.81
N GLY A 321 2.28 9.87 8.61
CA GLY A 321 2.92 8.60 8.28
C GLY A 321 4.32 8.43 8.88
N ASN A 322 5.14 7.67 8.16
CA ASN A 322 6.52 7.32 8.48
C ASN A 322 7.52 8.26 7.82
N VAL A 323 8.75 8.28 8.33
CA VAL A 323 9.91 8.88 7.64
C VAL A 323 10.93 7.77 7.40
N GLN A 324 11.10 7.35 6.15
CA GLN A 324 11.89 6.18 5.80
C GLN A 324 12.88 6.45 4.68
N GLY A 325 14.00 5.73 4.71
CA GLY A 325 15.01 5.86 3.69
C GLY A 325 15.93 4.66 3.56
N ILE A 326 16.18 4.23 2.33
CA ILE A 326 17.14 3.19 1.98
C ILE A 326 18.27 3.82 1.16
N GLY A 327 19.52 3.60 1.56
CA GLY A 327 20.67 4.18 0.85
C GLY A 327 20.85 5.69 1.07
N THR A 328 20.07 6.32 1.96
CA THR A 328 20.02 7.78 2.08
C THR A 328 21.27 8.37 2.71
N ARG A 329 21.51 9.66 2.47
CA ARG A 329 22.59 10.40 3.13
C ARG A 329 22.20 10.81 4.54
N SER A 330 21.01 11.38 4.74
CA SER A 330 20.60 11.91 6.04
C SER A 330 19.09 11.96 6.24
N ILE A 331 18.61 11.56 7.42
CA ILE A 331 17.28 11.89 7.96
C ILE A 331 17.48 12.73 9.23
N LEU A 332 16.97 13.95 9.23
CA LEU A 332 17.23 14.96 10.26
C LEU A 332 15.90 15.52 10.78
N LEU A 333 15.55 15.19 12.01
CA LEU A 333 14.42 15.72 12.78
C LEU A 333 14.96 16.69 13.83
N ARG A 334 14.89 17.99 13.52
CA ARG A 334 15.56 19.04 14.29
C ARG A 334 14.57 19.87 15.12
N GLY A 335 14.21 19.33 16.28
CA GLY A 335 13.49 20.05 17.34
C GLY A 335 11.98 20.17 17.09
N ASN A 336 11.21 19.68 18.06
CA ASN A 336 9.75 19.72 18.09
C ASN A 336 9.08 19.10 16.86
N ILE A 337 9.69 18.07 16.26
CA ILE A 337 9.08 17.35 15.15
C ILE A 337 8.17 16.26 15.71
N ARG A 338 7.02 16.07 15.05
CA ARG A 338 6.09 15.00 15.39
C ARG A 338 5.94 14.07 14.20
N VAL A 339 6.32 12.81 14.39
CA VAL A 339 6.05 11.71 13.46
C VAL A 339 5.07 10.78 14.18
N ASP A 340 3.86 10.63 13.66
CA ASP A 340 2.87 9.73 14.27
C ASP A 340 3.22 8.25 13.98
N GLY A 341 3.84 7.96 12.82
CA GLY A 341 4.43 6.67 12.49
C GLY A 341 5.86 6.46 13.03
N SER A 342 6.67 5.72 12.27
CA SER A 342 8.06 5.34 12.58
C SER A 342 9.09 6.14 11.80
N VAL A 343 10.34 6.13 12.27
CA VAL A 343 11.51 6.64 11.55
C VAL A 343 12.45 5.48 11.27
N GLN A 344 12.70 5.18 9.99
CA GLN A 344 13.51 4.03 9.57
C GLN A 344 14.62 4.45 8.62
N LEU A 345 15.84 4.00 8.89
CA LEU A 345 17.00 4.30 8.06
C LEU A 345 17.78 3.02 7.76
N GLN A 346 17.80 2.58 6.51
CA GLN A 346 18.56 1.41 6.09
C GLN A 346 19.68 1.81 5.12
N GLU A 347 20.85 1.18 5.26
CA GLU A 347 21.97 1.30 4.30
C GLU A 347 22.43 2.74 4.07
N ALA A 348 22.36 3.60 5.10
CA ALA A 348 22.77 5.00 4.98
C ALA A 348 24.22 5.12 4.46
N ASN A 349 24.44 6.03 3.51
CA ASN A 349 25.74 6.20 2.86
C ASN A 349 26.47 7.49 3.28
N ALA A 350 26.15 8.02 4.48
CA ALA A 350 26.77 9.23 4.97
C ALA A 350 28.27 9.01 5.25
N SER A 351 29.09 9.97 4.84
CA SER A 351 30.54 9.91 5.03
C SER A 351 31.05 10.94 6.03
N GLY A 352 32.19 10.62 6.66
CA GLY A 352 32.88 11.50 7.60
C GLY A 352 32.06 11.83 8.84
N ARG A 353 31.93 13.12 9.17
CA ARG A 353 31.18 13.62 10.35
C ARG A 353 29.72 13.96 10.05
N THR A 354 29.17 13.45 8.95
CA THR A 354 27.78 13.73 8.55
C THR A 354 26.81 12.87 9.38
N PRO A 355 25.77 13.46 9.99
CA PRO A 355 24.70 12.69 10.60
C PRO A 355 23.88 11.94 9.56
N ALA A 356 23.85 10.62 9.67
CA ALA A 356 22.95 9.77 8.89
C ALA A 356 21.54 9.80 9.48
N LEU A 357 21.44 9.74 10.82
CA LEU A 357 20.19 9.93 11.55
C LEU A 357 20.40 10.95 12.67
N LEU A 358 19.56 11.98 12.71
CA LEU A 358 19.47 12.89 13.84
C LEU A 358 18.00 13.04 14.23
N VAL A 359 17.63 12.62 15.45
CA VAL A 359 16.30 12.87 16.02
C VAL A 359 16.48 13.56 17.36
N GLN A 360 16.17 14.85 17.39
CA GLN A 360 16.43 15.69 18.57
C GLN A 360 15.17 16.39 19.05
N GLY A 361 14.85 16.25 20.34
CA GLY A 361 13.77 16.98 21.00
C GLY A 361 12.42 16.78 20.30
N SER A 362 12.12 15.56 19.86
CA SER A 362 11.00 15.24 18.97
C SER A 362 10.13 14.12 19.55
N SER A 363 9.00 13.81 18.89
CA SER A 363 8.12 12.70 19.24
C SER A 363 7.94 11.79 18.02
N VAL A 364 8.16 10.49 18.21
CA VAL A 364 7.92 9.43 17.23
C VAL A 364 6.93 8.45 17.84
N GLY A 365 5.75 8.28 17.24
CA GLY A 365 4.70 7.42 17.77
C GLY A 365 5.03 5.93 17.65
N GLY A 366 5.72 5.55 16.57
CA GLY A 366 6.22 4.20 16.33
C GLY A 366 7.66 3.99 16.77
N ASN A 367 8.41 3.27 15.94
CA ASN A 367 9.79 2.88 16.19
C ASN A 367 10.79 3.89 15.62
N ILE A 368 12.00 3.90 16.16
CA ILE A 368 13.17 4.50 15.50
C ILE A 368 14.17 3.39 15.21
N GLN A 369 14.48 3.17 13.94
CA GLN A 369 15.35 2.08 13.50
C GLN A 369 16.45 2.59 12.56
N ALA A 370 17.68 2.13 12.76
CA ALA A 370 18.79 2.37 11.83
C ALA A 370 19.62 1.12 11.60
N GLU A 371 19.78 0.69 10.36
CA GLU A 371 20.43 -0.58 10.02
C GLU A 371 21.43 -0.46 8.88
N LYS A 372 22.52 -1.24 8.98
CA LYS A 372 23.49 -1.47 7.88
C LYS A 372 24.08 -0.19 7.27
N GLY A 373 23.98 0.93 7.98
CA GLY A 373 24.35 2.25 7.48
C GLY A 373 25.70 2.74 7.99
N SER A 374 26.15 3.86 7.43
CA SER A 374 27.33 4.61 7.86
C SER A 374 26.95 6.06 8.16
N GLY A 375 27.63 6.66 9.14
CA GLY A 375 27.45 8.05 9.56
C GLY A 375 27.14 8.20 11.03
N ILE A 376 26.99 9.44 11.50
CA ILE A 376 26.64 9.69 12.90
C ILE A 376 25.15 9.37 13.10
N LEU A 377 24.85 8.53 14.09
CA LEU A 377 23.48 8.26 14.54
C LEU A 377 23.25 8.94 15.88
N ARG A 378 22.21 9.77 15.99
CA ARG A 378 21.94 10.51 17.22
C ARG A 378 20.45 10.63 17.50
N VAL A 379 20.02 10.12 18.65
CA VAL A 379 18.66 10.28 19.16
C VAL A 379 18.74 10.86 20.57
N ASN A 380 18.27 12.10 20.75
CA ASN A 380 18.40 12.81 22.03
C ASN A 380 17.11 13.55 22.43
N GLY A 381 16.71 13.40 23.69
CA GLY A 381 15.57 14.14 24.25
C GLY A 381 14.25 13.83 23.55
N THR A 382 14.10 12.63 23.00
CA THR A 382 12.98 12.24 22.14
C THR A 382 12.05 11.27 22.88
N THR A 383 10.75 11.38 22.61
CA THR A 383 9.76 10.37 23.03
C THR A 383 9.54 9.39 21.90
N VAL A 384 9.65 8.09 22.19
CA VAL A 384 9.46 6.98 21.24
C VAL A 384 8.35 6.08 21.79
N GLY A 385 7.24 5.99 21.05
CA GLY A 385 6.10 5.17 21.45
C GLY A 385 6.32 3.67 21.26
N GLY A 386 7.23 3.27 20.36
CA GLY A 386 7.68 1.90 20.17
C GLY A 386 9.11 1.66 20.67
N ASN A 387 9.86 0.92 19.86
CA ASN A 387 11.25 0.52 20.08
C ASN A 387 12.24 1.51 19.48
N LEU A 388 13.45 1.56 20.02
CA LEU A 388 14.61 2.20 19.38
C LEU A 388 15.69 1.14 19.14
N GLN A 389 16.02 0.92 17.87
CA GLN A 389 16.91 -0.17 17.48
C GLN A 389 17.99 0.28 16.47
N PHE A 390 19.27 0.03 16.77
CA PHE A 390 20.37 0.17 15.82
C PHE A 390 21.06 -1.19 15.57
N VAL A 391 21.14 -1.62 14.32
CA VAL A 391 21.67 -2.95 13.95
C VAL A 391 22.70 -2.87 12.82
N GLU A 392 23.83 -3.56 12.97
CA GLU A 392 24.82 -3.77 11.90
C GLU A 392 25.32 -2.47 11.24
N ASN A 393 25.29 -1.33 11.94
CA ASN A 393 25.79 -0.08 11.38
C ASN A 393 27.32 -0.14 11.25
N LEU A 394 27.83 0.19 10.07
CA LEU A 394 29.18 -0.14 9.63
C LEU A 394 30.23 0.92 10.00
N ALA A 395 29.81 2.16 10.24
CA ALA A 395 30.73 3.24 10.60
C ALA A 395 30.02 4.42 11.27
N GLY A 396 30.76 5.12 12.14
CA GLY A 396 30.33 6.37 12.77
C GLY A 396 29.86 6.20 14.22
N PRO A 397 30.02 7.24 15.06
CA PRO A 397 29.56 7.17 16.44
C PRO A 397 28.03 7.19 16.52
N TYR A 398 27.48 6.43 17.47
CA TYR A 398 26.07 6.51 17.83
C TYR A 398 25.88 7.06 19.25
N THR A 399 24.91 7.93 19.43
CA THR A 399 24.54 8.50 20.73
C THR A 399 23.04 8.46 20.93
N VAL A 400 22.60 7.75 21.96
CA VAL A 400 21.19 7.67 22.36
C VAL A 400 21.08 8.15 23.80
N SER A 401 20.55 9.36 23.99
CA SER A 401 20.55 9.97 25.33
C SER A 401 19.32 10.79 25.71
N GLY A 402 18.90 10.64 26.97
CA GLY A 402 17.79 11.44 27.52
C GLY A 402 16.43 11.15 26.88
N ASN A 403 16.22 9.95 26.32
CA ASN A 403 14.98 9.60 25.64
C ASN A 403 13.98 8.91 26.59
N THR A 404 12.69 9.00 26.28
CA THR A 404 11.64 8.16 26.89
C THR A 404 11.14 7.19 25.82
N ILE A 405 11.34 5.90 26.04
CA ILE A 405 11.05 4.82 25.09
C ILE A 405 10.07 3.89 25.77
N THR A 406 8.92 3.64 25.14
CA THR A 406 7.89 2.77 25.73
C THR A 406 8.21 1.29 25.52
N GLY A 407 8.77 0.94 24.36
CA GLY A 407 9.22 -0.40 24.05
C GLY A 407 10.69 -0.65 24.43
N ASP A 408 11.35 -1.47 23.63
CA ASP A 408 12.73 -1.91 23.80
C ASP A 408 13.76 -0.92 23.25
N LEU A 409 14.97 -0.99 23.79
CA LEU A 409 16.14 -0.26 23.37
C LEU A 409 17.25 -1.24 22.99
N GLN A 410 17.54 -1.39 21.70
CA GLN A 410 18.33 -2.50 21.16
C GLN A 410 19.51 -2.05 20.28
N PHE A 411 20.69 -2.62 20.51
CA PHE A 411 21.90 -2.33 19.75
C PHE A 411 22.67 -3.61 19.42
N PHE A 412 22.73 -4.00 18.15
CA PHE A 412 23.37 -5.25 17.74
C PHE A 412 24.43 -5.02 16.66
N LYS A 413 25.62 -5.58 16.83
CA LYS A 413 26.66 -5.66 15.78
C LYS A 413 27.08 -4.30 15.19
N ASN A 414 26.94 -3.21 15.94
CA ASN A 414 27.29 -1.88 15.43
C ASN A 414 28.80 -1.62 15.55
N GLN A 415 29.36 -0.98 14.53
CA GLN A 415 30.73 -0.52 14.48
C GLN A 415 30.81 0.98 14.77
N GLY A 416 31.77 1.38 15.60
CA GLY A 416 31.98 2.77 16.01
C GLY A 416 31.59 3.03 17.46
N SER A 417 32.11 4.12 18.03
CA SER A 417 31.94 4.40 19.46
C SER A 417 30.48 4.70 19.80
N GLY A 418 29.91 3.88 20.69
CA GLY A 418 28.54 4.02 21.18
C GLY A 418 28.44 4.72 22.54
N SER A 419 27.37 5.48 22.76
CA SER A 419 26.99 6.04 24.06
C SER A 419 25.47 5.96 24.26
N ILE A 420 25.04 5.23 25.28
CA ILE A 420 23.64 5.02 25.63
C ILE A 420 23.43 5.53 27.06
N THR A 421 22.91 6.75 27.22
CA THR A 421 22.92 7.42 28.53
C THR A 421 21.63 8.14 28.92
N GLY A 422 21.20 8.00 30.17
CA GLY A 422 20.08 8.79 30.69
C GLY A 422 18.72 8.48 30.05
N ASN A 423 18.53 7.31 29.44
CA ASN A 423 17.25 6.94 28.82
C ASN A 423 16.30 6.30 29.85
N ARG A 424 15.00 6.52 29.69
CA ARG A 424 13.94 5.77 30.37
C ARG A 424 13.32 4.79 29.39
N VAL A 425 13.41 3.49 29.68
CA VAL A 425 13.00 2.39 28.79
C VAL A 425 11.91 1.57 29.48
N GLY A 426 10.75 1.43 28.83
CA GLY A 426 9.62 0.63 29.32
C GLY A 426 9.77 -0.86 29.05
N GLY A 427 10.45 -1.23 27.96
CA GLY A 427 10.87 -2.60 27.68
C GLY A 427 12.27 -2.91 28.21
N ASN A 428 12.98 -3.72 27.44
CA ASN A 428 14.33 -4.20 27.68
C ASN A 428 15.37 -3.24 27.09
N LEU A 429 16.59 -3.27 27.64
CA LEU A 429 17.77 -2.68 27.03
C LEU A 429 18.76 -3.80 26.70
N GLN A 430 18.98 -4.03 25.40
CA GLN A 430 19.92 -5.05 24.92
C GLN A 430 21.00 -4.40 24.07
N SER A 431 22.26 -4.75 24.34
CA SER A 431 23.40 -4.33 23.54
C SER A 431 24.35 -5.51 23.40
N LYS A 432 24.47 -6.08 22.19
CA LYS A 432 25.33 -7.25 21.96
C LYS A 432 26.20 -7.08 20.71
N GLU A 433 27.39 -7.64 20.75
CA GLU A 433 28.31 -7.75 19.61
C GLU A 433 28.75 -6.39 19.02
N ASN A 434 28.68 -5.31 19.80
CA ASN A 434 29.06 -3.97 19.33
C ASN A 434 30.58 -3.76 19.44
N SER A 435 31.18 -3.11 18.44
CA SER A 435 32.64 -2.92 18.36
C SER A 435 33.03 -1.46 18.09
N PRO A 436 33.63 -0.75 19.06
CA PRO A 436 33.81 -1.15 20.46
C PRO A 436 32.48 -1.21 21.23
N ALA A 437 32.48 -1.88 22.39
CA ALA A 437 31.33 -1.91 23.29
C ALA A 437 30.89 -0.47 23.68
N PRO A 438 29.58 -0.17 23.72
CA PRO A 438 29.10 1.17 24.03
C PRO A 438 29.31 1.56 25.49
N LYS A 439 29.44 2.86 25.74
CA LYS A 439 29.32 3.41 27.09
C LYS A 439 27.85 3.47 27.50
N VAL A 440 27.46 2.62 28.45
CA VAL A 440 26.09 2.57 28.99
C VAL A 440 26.08 3.16 30.40
N LYS A 441 25.35 4.26 30.64
CA LYS A 441 25.33 4.93 31.95
C LYS A 441 24.01 5.64 32.25
N GLY A 442 23.46 5.43 33.44
CA GLY A 442 22.33 6.22 33.97
C GLY A 442 21.00 5.97 33.26
N ASN A 443 20.83 4.83 32.59
CA ASN A 443 19.54 4.45 32.01
C ASN A 443 18.64 3.83 33.09
N ARG A 444 17.34 4.09 33.02
CA ARG A 444 16.31 3.46 33.84
C ARG A 444 15.50 2.51 32.97
N VAL A 445 15.68 1.21 33.17
CA VAL A 445 15.05 0.14 32.38
C VAL A 445 14.02 -0.57 33.24
N GLN A 446 12.80 -0.78 32.73
CA GLN A 446 11.76 -1.53 33.43
C GLN A 446 11.86 -3.04 33.19
N GLY A 447 12.23 -3.45 31.98
CA GLY A 447 12.54 -4.85 31.64
C GLY A 447 13.99 -5.24 31.94
N ASN A 448 14.52 -6.17 31.16
CA ASN A 448 15.86 -6.71 31.33
C ASN A 448 16.95 -5.79 30.76
N LEU A 449 18.14 -5.85 31.36
CA LEU A 449 19.36 -5.20 30.88
C LEU A 449 20.39 -6.27 30.50
N GLU A 450 20.71 -6.38 29.21
CA GLU A 450 21.69 -7.34 28.67
C GLU A 450 22.77 -6.60 27.88
N LEU A 451 24.03 -6.71 28.32
CA LEU A 451 25.17 -6.02 27.72
C LEU A 451 26.30 -7.03 27.45
N GLU A 452 26.67 -7.19 26.17
CA GLU A 452 27.72 -8.11 25.69
C GLU A 452 28.69 -7.40 24.73
#